data_AF-A0A1A8D5X2-F1
#
_entry.id   AF-A0A1A8D5X2-F1
#
_cell.length_a   1.000
_cell.length_b   1.000
_cell.length_c   1.000
_cell.angle_alpha   90.00
_cell.angle_beta   90.00
_cell.angle_gamma   90.00
#
_symmetry.space_group_name_H-M   'P 1'
#
loop_
_entity.id
_entity.type
_entity.pdbx_description
1 polymer ?
#
loop_
_entity_poly.entity_id
_entity_poly.type
_entity_poly.pdbx_seq_one_letter_code
_entity_poly.pdbx_strand_id
1 'polypeptide(L)'
;MNVGKVTDEVFLQGLDVKLAKHAHFSSRKLSPTDKSLEFDRDFRIRHYAGDVAYSVVGFIDKNKDTLFQDFKRLLYNSSNPVLKGMWPEGKLRITEVTKRPLTAATLFKNSMILLVENLASKEPYYVRCIKPNDVKSPLLFEHERCRHQVEYLGLLENVRVRRAG
;
A
#
# COMPACT_ATOMS: atom_id res chain seq x y z
N MET A 1 -11.48 24.19 16.85
CA MET A 1 -12.08 22.84 16.85
C MET A 1 -11.03 21.86 17.35
N ASN A 2 -11.18 21.35 18.57
CA ASN A 2 -10.35 20.26 19.06
C ASN A 2 -10.73 19.00 18.29
N VAL A 3 -10.02 18.72 17.20
CA VAL A 3 -10.03 17.38 16.62
C VAL A 3 -9.44 16.49 17.71
N GLY A 4 -10.24 15.57 18.25
CA GLY A 4 -9.79 14.64 19.28
C GLY A 4 -8.54 13.88 18.83
N LYS A 5 -7.84 13.23 19.79
CA LYS A 5 -6.65 12.44 19.49
C LYS A 5 -7.02 11.39 18.43
N VAL A 6 -6.42 11.50 17.24
CA VAL A 6 -6.65 10.57 16.13
C VAL A 6 -5.85 9.30 16.41
N THR A 7 -6.54 8.17 16.54
CA THR A 7 -5.96 6.85 16.83
C THR A 7 -6.34 5.83 15.75
N ASP A 8 -5.66 4.69 15.71
CA ASP A 8 -5.89 3.65 14.71
C ASP A 8 -7.32 3.08 14.82
N GLU A 9 -7.90 3.04 16.02
CA GLU A 9 -9.29 2.64 16.25
C GLU A 9 -10.27 3.64 15.62
N VAL A 10 -10.00 4.95 15.77
CA VAL A 10 -10.82 6.00 15.12
C VAL A 10 -10.71 5.89 13.59
N PHE A 11 -9.53 5.52 13.07
CA PHE A 11 -9.37 5.23 11.65
C PHE A 11 -10.23 4.04 11.20
N LEU A 12 -10.19 2.92 11.93
CA LEU A 12 -11.03 1.75 11.62
C LEU A 12 -12.52 2.08 11.68
N GLN A 13 -12.96 2.80 12.71
CA GLN A 13 -14.35 3.26 12.82
C GLN A 13 -14.76 4.12 11.63
N GLY A 14 -13.86 4.98 11.14
CA GLY A 14 -14.06 5.74 9.91
C GLY A 14 -14.23 4.86 8.67
N LEU A 15 -13.46 3.77 8.56
CA LEU A 15 -13.61 2.78 7.49
C LEU A 15 -14.94 2.05 7.61
N ASP A 16 -15.29 1.56 8.81
CA ASP A 16 -16.55 0.86 9.06
C ASP A 16 -17.75 1.69 8.65
N VAL A 17 -17.76 3.00 8.95
CA VAL A 17 -18.85 3.88 8.55
C VAL A 17 -18.89 4.09 7.04
N LYS A 18 -17.75 4.37 6.41
CA LYS A 18 -17.69 4.74 4.99
C LYS A 18 -17.84 3.55 4.05
N LEU A 19 -17.37 2.38 4.46
CA LEU A 19 -17.28 1.17 3.65
C LEU A 19 -18.23 0.05 4.09
N ALA A 20 -19.12 0.30 5.07
CA ALA A 20 -20.08 -0.68 5.59
C ALA A 20 -20.83 -1.47 4.52
N LYS A 21 -21.20 -0.81 3.41
CA LYS A 21 -22.00 -1.40 2.33
C LYS A 21 -21.16 -1.97 1.18
N HIS A 22 -19.84 -1.83 1.24
CA HIS A 22 -18.97 -2.27 0.16
C HIS A 22 -18.79 -3.79 0.22
N ALA A 23 -19.20 -4.51 -0.83
CA ALA A 23 -19.22 -5.98 -0.86
C ALA A 23 -17.86 -6.65 -0.62
N HIS A 24 -16.76 -5.91 -0.82
CA HIS A 24 -15.39 -6.38 -0.66
C HIS A 24 -14.70 -5.90 0.63
N PHE A 25 -15.43 -5.27 1.54
CA PHE A 25 -14.91 -4.81 2.83
C PHE A 25 -15.66 -5.49 3.97
N SER A 26 -14.93 -5.94 4.98
CA SER A 26 -15.53 -6.38 6.24
C SER A 26 -14.61 -6.10 7.43
N SER A 27 -15.18 -6.08 8.62
CA SER A 27 -14.46 -5.99 9.89
C SER A 27 -15.18 -6.83 10.93
N ARG A 28 -14.56 -7.03 12.09
CA ARG A 28 -15.21 -7.75 13.20
C ARG A 28 -16.51 -7.07 13.67
N LYS A 29 -16.63 -5.76 13.49
CA LYS A 29 -17.83 -4.98 13.83
C LYS A 29 -18.97 -5.21 12.84
N LEU A 30 -18.66 -5.28 11.54
CA LEU A 30 -19.63 -5.54 10.49
C LEU A 30 -20.00 -7.03 10.38
N SER A 31 -19.10 -7.93 10.79
CA SER A 31 -19.33 -9.38 10.83
C SER A 31 -18.97 -9.97 12.21
N PRO A 32 -19.88 -9.87 13.20
CA PRO A 32 -19.64 -10.35 14.56
C PRO A 32 -19.48 -11.87 14.70
N THR A 33 -19.72 -12.63 13.63
CA THR A 33 -19.52 -14.09 13.59
C THR A 33 -18.13 -14.49 13.13
N ASP A 34 -17.41 -13.63 12.39
CA ASP A 34 -16.05 -13.91 11.92
C ASP A 34 -14.99 -13.73 13.01
N LYS A 35 -14.68 -14.81 13.75
CA LYS A 35 -13.73 -14.78 14.87
C LYS A 35 -12.27 -14.70 14.44
N SER A 36 -11.98 -14.72 13.15
CA SER A 36 -10.61 -14.60 12.65
C SER A 36 -10.09 -13.15 12.63
N LEU A 37 -10.97 -12.17 12.81
CA LEU A 37 -10.63 -10.75 12.92
C LEU A 37 -10.72 -10.29 14.36
N GLU A 38 -9.71 -9.56 14.85
CA GLU A 38 -9.76 -8.96 16.18
C GLU A 38 -10.65 -7.69 16.20
N PHE A 39 -11.47 -7.56 17.24
CA PHE A 39 -12.42 -6.44 17.38
C PHE A 39 -11.68 -5.11 17.55
N ASP A 40 -12.18 -4.06 16.89
CA ASP A 40 -11.57 -2.72 16.86
C ASP A 40 -10.09 -2.66 16.41
N ARG A 41 -9.56 -3.75 15.84
CA ARG A 41 -8.17 -3.82 15.36
C ARG A 41 -8.03 -4.28 13.91
N ASP A 42 -8.79 -5.27 13.47
CA ASP A 42 -8.59 -5.88 12.16
C ASP A 42 -9.77 -5.64 11.21
N PHE A 43 -9.44 -5.45 9.94
CA PHE A 43 -10.40 -5.42 8.84
C PHE A 43 -9.93 -6.35 7.71
N ARG A 44 -10.82 -6.65 6.77
CA ARG A 44 -10.55 -7.51 5.63
C ARG A 44 -10.95 -6.82 4.34
N ILE A 45 -10.12 -7.00 3.32
CA ILE A 45 -10.43 -6.63 1.94
C ILE A 45 -10.40 -7.88 1.08
N ARG A 46 -11.42 -8.07 0.24
CA ARG A 46 -11.43 -9.07 -0.81
C ARG A 46 -10.68 -8.55 -2.03
N HIS A 47 -9.49 -9.11 -2.29
CA HIS A 47 -8.69 -8.85 -3.48
C HIS A 47 -8.93 -9.93 -4.55
N TYR A 48 -8.38 -9.73 -5.76
CA TYR A 48 -8.44 -10.73 -6.83
C TYR A 48 -7.80 -12.08 -6.42
N ALA A 49 -6.78 -12.01 -5.56
CA ALA A 49 -6.05 -13.16 -5.02
C ALA A 49 -6.71 -13.79 -3.78
N GLY A 50 -7.87 -13.27 -3.34
CA GLY A 50 -8.59 -13.72 -2.17
C GLY A 50 -8.73 -12.68 -1.06
N ASP A 51 -9.27 -13.14 0.07
CA ASP A 51 -9.53 -12.32 1.25
C ASP A 51 -8.25 -12.10 2.06
N VAL A 52 -7.91 -10.84 2.35
CA VAL A 52 -6.72 -10.46 3.11
C VAL A 52 -7.13 -9.67 4.35
N ALA A 53 -6.69 -10.13 5.52
CA ALA A 53 -6.87 -9.43 6.78
C ALA A 53 -5.71 -8.44 7.02
N TYR A 54 -6.06 -7.24 7.47
CA TYR A 54 -5.14 -6.16 7.79
C TYR A 54 -5.40 -5.69 9.22
N SER A 55 -4.32 -5.48 9.98
CA SER A 55 -4.38 -4.87 11.31
C SER A 55 -4.16 -3.37 11.21
N VAL A 56 -5.03 -2.55 11.81
CA VAL A 56 -4.88 -1.09 11.79
C VAL A 56 -3.71 -0.59 12.63
N VAL A 57 -3.06 -1.44 13.42
CA VAL A 57 -1.97 -1.03 14.31
C VAL A 57 -0.83 -0.36 13.54
N GLY A 58 -0.58 0.90 13.88
CA GLY A 58 0.43 1.76 13.29
C GLY A 58 0.07 2.27 11.88
N PHE A 59 -1.16 2.12 11.40
CA PHE A 59 -1.57 2.66 10.10
C PHE A 59 -1.40 4.16 10.02
N ILE A 60 -1.87 4.89 11.04
CA ILE A 60 -1.75 6.36 11.06
C ILE A 60 -0.28 6.78 11.13
N ASP A 61 0.49 6.14 12.00
CA ASP A 61 1.89 6.51 12.21
C ASP A 61 2.76 6.21 10.98
N LYS A 62 2.56 5.05 10.34
CA LYS A 62 3.22 4.72 9.06
C LYS A 62 2.80 5.65 7.91
N ASN A 63 1.61 6.25 8.00
CA ASN A 63 1.14 7.20 7.00
C ASN A 63 1.67 8.64 7.21
N LYS A 64 2.16 8.95 8.42
CA LYS A 64 2.79 10.24 8.73
C LYS A 64 4.20 10.28 8.15
N ASP A 65 4.32 10.86 6.97
CA ASP A 65 5.61 11.09 6.29
C ASP A 65 5.97 12.58 6.23
N THR A 66 5.89 13.23 7.39
CA THR A 66 6.12 14.67 7.47
C THR A 66 7.61 14.98 7.50
N LEU A 67 8.18 15.25 6.33
CA LEU A 67 9.48 15.90 6.23
C LEU A 67 9.31 17.42 6.12
N PHE A 68 9.54 18.10 7.24
CA PHE A 68 9.42 19.56 7.30
C PHE A 68 10.52 20.27 6.52
N GLN A 69 10.19 21.47 6.03
CA GLN A 69 11.08 22.29 5.21
C GLN A 69 12.38 22.66 5.93
N ASP A 70 12.36 22.80 7.25
CA ASP A 70 13.54 23.17 8.04
C ASP A 70 14.61 22.07 8.02
N PHE A 71 14.21 20.80 8.03
CA PHE A 71 15.14 19.69 7.84
C PHE A 71 15.74 19.68 6.43
N LYS A 72 14.91 19.95 5.41
CA LYS A 72 15.40 20.05 4.02
C LYS A 72 16.41 21.18 3.84
N ARG A 73 16.16 22.33 4.47
CA ARG A 73 17.10 23.46 4.52
C ARG A 73 18.41 23.12 5.20
N LEU A 74 18.32 22.47 6.37
CA LEU A 74 19.50 22.04 7.10
C LEU A 74 20.39 21.15 6.22
N LEU A 75 19.80 20.16 5.55
CA LEU A 75 20.51 19.24 4.69
C LEU A 75 21.06 19.91 3.43
N TYR A 76 20.31 20.86 2.83
CA TYR A 76 20.77 21.66 1.70
C TYR A 76 21.97 22.56 2.05
N ASN A 77 22.04 23.07 3.28
CA ASN A 77 23.15 23.89 3.77
C ASN A 77 24.33 23.07 4.31
N SER A 78 24.30 21.74 4.15
CA SER A 78 25.45 20.89 4.47
C SER A 78 26.67 21.28 3.62
N SER A 79 27.86 21.17 4.21
CA SER A 79 29.13 21.27 3.48
C SER A 79 29.39 20.06 2.57
N ASN A 80 28.66 18.95 2.76
CA ASN A 80 28.76 17.78 1.90
C ASN A 80 27.97 18.02 0.59
N PRO A 81 28.63 18.01 -0.58
CA PRO A 81 27.97 18.25 -1.86
C PRO A 81 26.87 17.25 -2.21
N VAL A 82 27.00 15.99 -1.75
CA VAL A 82 26.00 14.93 -1.98
C VAL A 82 24.73 15.25 -1.22
N LEU A 83 24.84 15.55 0.08
CA LEU A 83 23.68 15.93 0.90
C LEU A 83 22.99 17.17 0.34
N LYS A 84 23.77 18.18 -0.03
CA LYS A 84 23.24 19.39 -0.67
C LYS A 84 22.48 19.08 -1.96
N GLY A 85 23.03 18.20 -2.80
CA GLY A 85 22.43 17.79 -4.08
C GLY A 85 21.13 17.00 -3.94
N MET A 86 20.95 16.26 -2.84
CA MET A 86 19.73 15.47 -2.58
C MET A 86 18.52 16.31 -2.17
N TRP A 87 18.72 17.54 -1.67
CA TRP A 87 17.66 18.38 -1.10
C TRP A 87 17.54 19.76 -1.77
N PRO A 88 17.37 19.84 -3.10
CA PRO A 88 17.32 21.11 -3.82
C PRO A 88 16.18 22.03 -3.34
N GLU A 89 15.06 21.46 -2.86
CA GLU A 89 13.95 22.25 -2.31
C GLU A 89 14.35 23.04 -1.06
N GLY A 90 15.44 22.68 -0.37
CA GLY A 90 15.95 23.43 0.78
C GLY A 90 16.34 24.87 0.44
N LYS A 91 16.56 25.21 -0.84
CA LYS A 91 16.82 26.59 -1.27
C LYS A 91 15.59 27.52 -1.15
N LEU A 92 14.37 26.96 -1.13
CA LEU A 92 13.13 27.74 -1.19
C LEU A 92 12.89 28.59 0.07
N ARG A 93 12.37 29.81 -0.10
CA ARG A 93 12.04 30.73 1.00
C ARG A 93 10.84 30.22 1.81
N ILE A 94 10.76 30.61 3.09
CA ILE A 94 9.66 30.22 4.00
C ILE A 94 8.30 30.58 3.40
N THR A 95 8.23 31.73 2.73
CA THR A 95 7.03 32.27 2.09
C THR A 95 6.53 31.46 0.90
N GLU A 96 7.37 30.63 0.29
CA GLU A 96 7.04 29.83 -0.90
C GLU A 96 6.54 28.43 -0.53
N VAL A 97 6.72 28.00 0.72
CA VAL A 97 6.43 26.64 1.18
C VAL A 97 5.25 26.65 2.16
N THR A 98 4.04 26.83 1.62
CA THR A 98 2.79 26.87 2.43
C THR A 98 2.02 25.56 2.41
N LYS A 99 2.41 24.59 1.56
CA LYS A 99 1.70 23.32 1.44
C LYS A 99 2.11 22.36 2.54
N ARG A 100 1.11 21.74 3.20
CA ARG A 100 1.36 20.63 4.11
C ARG A 100 2.09 19.50 3.37
N PRO A 101 3.06 18.83 4.02
CA PRO A 101 3.66 17.63 3.46
C PRO A 101 2.59 16.61 3.07
N LEU A 102 2.82 15.93 1.94
CA LEU A 102 1.97 14.82 1.53
C LEU A 102 2.11 13.66 2.52
N THR A 103 1.05 12.86 2.63
CA THR A 103 1.12 11.60 3.41
C THR A 103 1.82 10.52 2.60
N ALA A 104 2.40 9.52 3.27
CA ALA A 104 3.03 8.38 2.60
C ALA A 104 2.05 7.70 1.62
N ALA A 105 0.79 7.48 2.01
CA ALA A 105 -0.22 6.90 1.14
C ALA A 105 -0.49 7.75 -0.12
N THR A 106 -0.46 9.08 0.00
CA THR A 106 -0.60 9.96 -1.17
C THR A 106 0.59 9.83 -2.11
N LEU A 107 1.81 9.77 -1.58
CA LEU A 107 3.02 9.58 -2.38
C LEU A 107 3.01 8.23 -3.10
N PHE A 108 2.70 7.14 -2.40
CA PHE A 108 2.56 5.80 -2.98
C PHE A 108 1.47 5.75 -4.05
N LYS A 109 0.29 6.34 -3.79
CA LYS A 109 -0.80 6.41 -4.77
C LYS A 109 -0.36 7.13 -6.04
N ASN A 110 0.25 8.31 -5.92
CA ASN A 110 0.68 9.09 -7.07
C ASN A 110 1.77 8.36 -7.87
N SER A 111 2.73 7.73 -7.18
CA SER A 111 3.76 6.92 -7.83
C SER A 111 3.17 5.74 -8.61
N MET A 112 2.17 5.03 -8.05
CA MET A 112 1.48 3.95 -8.75
C MET A 112 0.69 4.45 -9.96
N ILE A 113 -0.01 5.58 -9.86
CA ILE A 113 -0.75 6.17 -10.99
C ILE A 113 0.22 6.49 -12.13
N LEU A 114 1.31 7.19 -11.85
CA LEU A 114 2.33 7.53 -12.85
C LEU A 114 2.95 6.28 -13.50
N LEU A 115 3.16 5.23 -12.72
CA LEU A 115 3.65 3.96 -13.25
C LEU A 115 2.65 3.31 -14.21
N VAL A 116 1.35 3.27 -13.83
CA VAL A 116 0.29 2.70 -14.66
C VAL A 116 0.12 3.49 -15.96
N GLU A 117 0.15 4.83 -15.89
CA GLU A 117 0.10 5.70 -17.09
C GLU A 117 1.29 5.42 -18.02
N ASN A 118 2.49 5.33 -17.46
CA ASN A 118 3.71 5.04 -18.23
C ASN A 118 3.65 3.65 -18.89
N LEU A 119 3.09 2.64 -18.20
CA LEU A 119 2.89 1.30 -18.76
C LEU A 119 1.82 1.28 -19.85
N ALA A 120 0.70 1.99 -19.65
CA ALA A 120 -0.40 2.07 -20.61
C ALA A 120 -0.01 2.75 -21.93
N SER A 121 1.02 3.60 -21.92
CA SER A 121 1.59 4.22 -23.13
C SER A 121 2.44 3.27 -24.01
N LYS A 122 2.58 2.00 -23.64
CA LYS A 122 3.45 1.02 -24.31
C LYS A 122 2.68 -0.24 -24.64
N GLU A 123 3.27 -1.07 -25.51
CA GLU A 123 2.79 -2.42 -25.76
C GLU A 123 3.23 -3.37 -24.62
N PRO A 124 2.30 -4.00 -23.90
CA PRO A 124 2.65 -4.79 -22.72
C PRO A 124 2.91 -6.27 -23.05
N TYR A 125 4.00 -6.80 -22.53
CA TYR A 125 4.31 -8.22 -22.51
C TYR A 125 4.45 -8.69 -21.05
N TYR A 126 3.85 -9.83 -20.71
CA TYR A 126 3.78 -10.29 -19.32
C TYR A 126 4.53 -11.61 -19.16
N VAL A 127 5.48 -11.64 -18.22
CA VAL A 127 6.13 -12.87 -17.75
C VAL A 127 5.71 -13.10 -16.30
N ARG A 128 5.23 -14.31 -16.00
CA ARG A 128 4.78 -14.71 -14.66
C ARG A 128 5.76 -15.74 -14.11
N CYS A 129 6.54 -15.35 -13.11
CA CYS A 129 7.54 -16.21 -12.49
C CYS A 129 6.94 -16.98 -11.31
N ILE A 130 7.28 -18.27 -11.18
CA ILE A 130 6.87 -19.14 -10.08
C ILE A 130 8.12 -19.69 -9.40
N LYS A 131 8.20 -19.56 -8.07
CA LYS A 131 9.26 -20.14 -7.23
C LYS A 131 8.87 -21.58 -6.84
N PRO A 132 9.58 -22.62 -7.30
CA PRO A 132 9.16 -24.01 -7.09
C PRO A 132 9.35 -24.51 -5.64
N ASN A 133 10.30 -23.93 -4.90
CA ASN A 133 10.59 -24.25 -3.50
C ASN A 133 11.36 -23.10 -2.83
N ASP A 134 11.35 -23.03 -1.50
CA ASP A 134 12.03 -21.94 -0.77
C ASP A 134 13.54 -22.11 -0.63
N VAL A 135 14.00 -23.37 -0.59
CA VAL A 135 15.39 -23.76 -0.34
C VAL A 135 16.30 -23.63 -1.55
N LYS A 136 15.78 -23.13 -2.68
CA LYS A 136 16.50 -22.95 -3.95
C LYS A 136 17.08 -24.25 -4.52
N SER A 137 16.46 -25.38 -4.20
CA SER A 137 16.86 -26.67 -4.76
C SER A 137 16.41 -26.77 -6.23
N PRO A 138 17.27 -27.23 -7.16
CA PRO A 138 16.92 -27.32 -8.57
C PRO A 138 15.87 -28.41 -8.88
N LEU A 139 15.70 -29.40 -8.00
CA LEU A 139 14.84 -30.58 -8.24
C LEU A 139 13.62 -30.64 -7.33
N LEU A 140 13.57 -29.81 -6.27
CA LEU A 140 12.45 -29.82 -5.34
C LEU A 140 11.27 -29.03 -5.89
N PHE A 141 10.09 -29.62 -5.85
CA PHE A 141 8.84 -28.97 -6.24
C PHE A 141 7.83 -29.04 -5.11
N GLU A 142 7.54 -27.90 -4.49
CA GLU A 142 6.55 -27.77 -3.42
C GLU A 142 5.20 -27.42 -4.03
N HIS A 143 4.33 -28.43 -4.15
CA HIS A 143 3.03 -28.28 -4.83
C HIS A 143 2.16 -27.16 -4.22
N GLU A 144 1.98 -27.17 -2.89
CA GLU A 144 1.17 -26.16 -2.20
C GLU A 144 1.71 -24.74 -2.40
N ARG A 145 3.04 -24.60 -2.43
CA ARG A 145 3.67 -23.30 -2.69
C ARG A 145 3.37 -22.80 -4.09
N CYS A 146 3.49 -23.67 -5.09
CA CYS A 146 3.21 -23.32 -6.47
C CYS A 146 1.72 -23.02 -6.65
N ARG A 147 0.84 -23.80 -6.02
CA ARG A 147 -0.62 -23.57 -6.03
C ARG A 147 -0.97 -22.18 -5.51
N HIS A 148 -0.45 -21.79 -4.34
CA HIS A 148 -0.68 -20.44 -3.81
C HIS A 148 -0.18 -19.34 -4.76
N GLN A 149 0.98 -19.51 -5.40
CA GLN A 149 1.48 -18.54 -6.38
C GLN A 149 0.60 -18.45 -7.63
N VAL A 150 0.08 -19.57 -8.11
CA VAL A 150 -0.86 -19.62 -9.25
C VAL A 150 -2.13 -18.81 -8.93
N GLU A 151 -2.66 -18.94 -7.72
CA GLU A 151 -3.80 -18.15 -7.21
C GLU A 151 -3.44 -16.67 -7.07
N TYR A 152 -2.32 -16.34 -6.42
CA TYR A 152 -1.87 -14.96 -6.20
C TYR A 152 -1.51 -14.22 -7.49
N LEU A 153 -1.06 -14.92 -8.52
CA LEU A 153 -0.77 -14.34 -9.83
C LEU A 153 -2.01 -14.23 -10.72
N GLY A 154 -3.17 -14.75 -10.27
CA GLY A 154 -4.42 -14.72 -11.01
C GLY A 154 -4.39 -15.52 -12.32
N LEU A 155 -3.53 -16.55 -12.41
CA LEU A 155 -3.31 -17.28 -13.66
C LEU A 155 -4.57 -18.01 -14.12
N LEU A 156 -5.36 -18.56 -13.19
CA LEU A 156 -6.62 -19.24 -13.51
C LEU A 156 -7.63 -18.28 -14.15
N GLU A 157 -7.76 -17.08 -13.61
CA GLU A 157 -8.68 -16.08 -14.15
C GLU A 157 -8.19 -15.56 -15.50
N ASN A 158 -6.87 -15.39 -15.67
CA ASN A 158 -6.29 -15.03 -16.96
C ASN A 158 -6.62 -16.05 -18.05
N VAL A 159 -6.51 -17.35 -17.75
CA VAL A 159 -6.84 -18.44 -18.68
C VAL A 159 -8.33 -18.44 -19.01
N ARG A 160 -9.21 -18.22 -18.02
CA ARG A 160 -10.67 -18.13 -18.23
C ARG A 160 -11.05 -16.99 -19.17
N VAL A 161 -10.54 -15.79 -18.92
CA VAL A 161 -10.79 -14.61 -19.75
C VAL A 161 -10.27 -14.81 -21.17
N ARG A 162 -9.08 -15.42 -21.33
CA ARG A 162 -8.50 -15.71 -22.64
C ARG A 162 -9.24 -16.79 -23.42
N ARG A 163 -9.92 -17.74 -22.75
CA ARG A 163 -10.71 -18.79 -23.41
C ARG A 163 -12.09 -18.31 -23.85
N ALA A 164 -12.61 -17.26 -23.22
CA ALA A 164 -13.94 -16.69 -23.52
C ALA A 164 -13.95 -15.76 -24.75
N GLY A 165 -12.77 -15.42 -25.30
CA GLY A 165 -12.59 -14.76 -26.60
C GLY A 165 -11.84 -15.65 -27.56
#